data_AF-A0A4Q4SYK8-F1
#
_entry.id   AF-A0A4Q4SYK8-F1
#
_cell.length_a   1.000
_cell.length_b   1.000
_cell.length_c   1.000
_cell.angle_alpha   90.00
_cell.angle_beta   90.00
_cell.angle_gamma   90.00
#
_symmetry.space_group_name_H-M   'P 1'
#
loop_
_entity.id
_entity.type
_entity.pdbx_description
1 polymer ?
#
loop_
_entity_poly.entity_id
_entity_poly.type
_entity_poly.pdbx_seq_one_letter_code
_entity_poly.pdbx_strand_id
1 'polypeptide(L)'
;MAAVRSSVRILPRASIGAHSLSSSSSSSLVRMRQQQQRTFFSPPTSEPQTLTASARLPYNHAALYDRIADIDSYPTFLPYCRSARVTAWSVPDANTDPERRGCRRWPTRADLTAGWGGIEATYTSRVFCAPGIGVVEAISGDARTELSEDELRRYGLRDDGPEPRGDDGRVFKSLVTRWTVIPAEAAARADRFQNEWSDVRLDIKFQFENPLYGAVSSAVADKLAPVMVNAFVEQAKRVLKEPSKS
;
A
#
# COMPACT_ATOMS: atom_id res chain seq x y z
N MET A 1 0.34 -1.98 -24.68
CA MET A 1 0.67 -0.75 -23.94
C MET A 1 0.19 -0.96 -22.50
N ALA A 2 1.06 -0.90 -21.49
CA ALA A 2 0.64 -1.05 -20.10
C ALA A 2 -0.22 0.17 -19.73
N ALA A 3 -1.44 -0.05 -19.26
CA ALA A 3 -2.33 1.02 -18.82
C ALA A 3 -2.26 1.10 -17.29
N VAL A 4 -1.86 2.25 -16.76
CA VAL A 4 -1.85 2.52 -15.32
C VAL A 4 -3.12 3.29 -14.96
N ARG A 5 -3.84 2.85 -13.92
CA ARG A 5 -5.05 3.50 -13.41
C ARG A 5 -4.84 3.86 -11.95
N SER A 6 -5.37 5.01 -11.53
CA SER A 6 -5.17 5.54 -10.18
C SER A 6 -6.49 6.02 -9.59
N SER A 7 -6.65 5.89 -8.27
CA SER A 7 -7.80 6.45 -7.55
C SER A 7 -7.37 6.79 -6.12
N VAL A 8 -7.81 7.94 -5.63
CA VAL A 8 -7.60 8.39 -4.26
C VAL A 8 -8.97 8.50 -3.59
N ARG A 9 -9.12 7.96 -2.38
CA ARG A 9 -10.32 8.14 -1.57
C ARG A 9 -9.93 8.68 -0.20
N ILE A 10 -10.45 9.84 0.12
CA ILE A 10 -10.44 10.41 1.48
C ILE A 10 -11.81 10.08 2.07
N LEU A 11 -11.86 9.38 3.21
CA LEU A 11 -13.14 9.01 3.83
C LEU A 11 -13.81 10.26 4.42
N PRO A 12 -15.03 10.62 4.00
CA PRO A 12 -15.75 11.73 4.62
C PRO A 12 -16.36 11.32 5.98
N ARG A 13 -16.45 12.30 6.89
CA ARG A 13 -17.02 12.18 8.24
C ARG A 13 -18.49 11.75 8.21
N ALA A 14 -18.84 10.65 8.89
CA ALA A 14 -20.23 10.29 9.16
C ALA A 14 -20.85 11.30 10.13
N SER A 15 -21.84 12.05 9.67
CA SER A 15 -22.60 12.97 10.52
C SER A 15 -23.73 12.19 11.20
N ILE A 16 -23.62 11.99 12.51
CA ILE A 16 -24.72 11.51 13.36
C ILE A 16 -25.56 12.74 13.71
N GLY A 17 -26.77 12.83 13.17
CA GLY A 17 -27.75 13.86 13.50
C GLY A 17 -29.11 13.24 13.75
N ALA A 18 -29.54 13.30 15.01
CA ALA A 18 -30.76 12.69 15.55
C ALA A 18 -32.06 13.37 15.09
N HIS A 19 -33.15 12.60 15.18
CA HIS A 19 -34.54 13.02 14.94
C HIS A 19 -35.09 13.92 16.07
N SER A 20 -35.92 14.93 15.75
CA SER A 20 -37.18 15.23 16.49
C SER A 20 -38.12 16.14 15.68
N LEU A 21 -39.42 16.12 16.06
CA LEU A 21 -40.61 16.60 15.35
C LEU A 21 -41.07 18.04 15.71
N SER A 22 -41.71 18.72 14.74
CA SER A 22 -42.81 19.74 14.84
C SER A 22 -42.55 21.05 15.62
N SER A 23 -43.16 22.24 15.42
CA SER A 23 -44.18 22.82 14.54
C SER A 23 -44.13 24.38 14.64
N SER A 24 -44.73 25.06 13.64
CA SER A 24 -45.43 26.38 13.70
C SER A 24 -44.71 27.74 13.79
N SER A 25 -44.75 28.44 12.65
CA SER A 25 -45.15 29.85 12.34
C SER A 25 -44.83 31.05 13.25
N SER A 26 -44.06 32.03 12.72
CA SER A 26 -44.54 33.36 12.30
C SER A 26 -43.43 34.44 12.30
N SER A 27 -43.55 35.33 11.32
CA SER A 27 -42.64 36.38 10.81
C SER A 27 -42.25 37.50 11.79
N SER A 28 -41.01 38.02 11.67
CA SER A 28 -40.70 39.43 11.29
C SER A 28 -39.23 39.85 11.47
N LEU A 29 -38.77 40.72 10.56
CA LEU A 29 -37.58 41.60 10.56
C LEU A 29 -36.20 40.98 10.29
N VAL A 30 -35.85 41.06 9.00
CA VAL A 30 -34.51 40.91 8.45
C VAL A 30 -33.58 41.95 9.07
N ARG A 31 -32.71 41.48 9.97
CA ARG A 31 -31.48 42.17 10.33
C ARG A 31 -30.35 41.32 9.74
N MET A 32 -29.82 41.71 8.58
CA MET A 32 -28.58 41.13 8.04
C MET A 32 -27.44 41.45 9.01
N ARG A 33 -27.30 40.63 10.07
CA ARG A 33 -26.01 40.39 10.67
C ARG A 33 -25.25 39.57 9.64
N GLN A 34 -24.31 40.20 8.94
CA GLN A 34 -23.21 39.46 8.32
C GLN A 34 -22.62 38.60 9.44
N GLN A 35 -23.02 37.32 9.49
CA GLN A 35 -22.25 36.31 10.16
C GLN A 35 -20.93 36.29 9.40
N GLN A 36 -19.92 36.96 9.94
CA GLN A 36 -18.55 36.51 9.75
C GLN A 36 -18.55 35.05 10.17
N GLN A 37 -18.71 34.16 9.18
CA GLN A 37 -18.32 32.77 9.33
C GLN A 37 -16.83 32.83 9.62
N ARG A 38 -16.50 32.82 10.91
CA ARG A 38 -15.15 32.52 11.35
C ARG A 38 -14.90 31.14 10.76
N THR A 39 -14.05 31.08 9.74
CA THR A 39 -13.44 29.84 9.29
C THR A 39 -12.79 29.26 10.53
N PHE A 40 -13.49 28.33 11.17
CA PHE A 40 -12.93 27.57 12.26
C PHE A 40 -11.69 26.91 11.66
N PHE A 41 -10.52 27.33 12.11
CA PHE A 41 -9.28 26.61 11.90
C PHE A 41 -9.53 25.22 12.45
N SER A 42 -9.83 24.26 11.57
CA SER A 42 -9.81 22.86 11.92
C SER A 42 -8.38 22.57 12.39
N PRO A 43 -8.17 22.06 13.62
CA PRO A 43 -6.84 21.65 14.02
C PRO A 43 -6.33 20.61 13.01
N PRO A 44 -5.04 20.61 12.66
CA PRO A 44 -4.49 19.60 11.77
C PRO A 44 -4.61 18.26 12.49
N THR A 45 -5.54 17.42 12.07
CA THR A 45 -5.61 16.01 12.47
C THR A 45 -4.96 15.18 11.36
N SER A 46 -4.04 14.27 11.72
CA SER A 46 -3.60 13.24 10.77
C SER A 46 -4.77 12.28 10.59
N GLU A 47 -5.57 12.50 9.55
CA GLU A 47 -6.57 11.53 9.13
C GLU A 47 -5.88 10.36 8.38
N PRO A 48 -6.39 9.12 8.49
CA PRO A 48 -5.91 8.02 7.67
C PRO A 48 -6.11 8.32 6.18
N GLN A 49 -5.08 8.11 5.38
CA GLN A 49 -5.08 8.31 3.93
C GLN A 49 -4.99 6.97 3.21
N THR A 50 -5.62 6.86 2.03
CA THR A 50 -5.53 5.67 1.17
C THR A 50 -5.17 6.06 -0.24
N LEU A 51 -4.11 5.46 -0.77
CA LEU A 51 -3.60 5.63 -2.12
C LEU A 51 -3.69 4.30 -2.87
N THR A 52 -4.22 4.33 -4.09
CA THR A 52 -4.30 3.14 -4.95
C THR A 52 -3.79 3.43 -6.35
N ALA A 53 -2.97 2.52 -6.87
CA ALA A 53 -2.60 2.48 -8.27
C ALA A 53 -2.58 1.03 -8.78
N SER A 54 -2.86 0.84 -10.06
CA SER A 54 -2.79 -0.47 -10.70
C SER A 54 -2.24 -0.39 -12.11
N ALA A 55 -1.64 -1.49 -12.56
CA ALA A 55 -1.13 -1.65 -13.91
C ALA A 55 -1.39 -3.07 -14.41
N ARG A 56 -1.63 -3.20 -15.71
CA ARG A 56 -1.71 -4.49 -16.39
C ARG A 56 -0.45 -4.74 -17.20
N LEU A 57 0.21 -5.87 -16.98
CA LEU A 57 1.47 -6.23 -17.63
C LEU A 57 1.40 -7.56 -18.37
N PRO A 58 2.09 -7.71 -19.51
CA PRO A 58 2.17 -8.94 -20.28
C PRO A 58 3.27 -9.88 -19.74
N TYR A 59 3.23 -10.17 -18.43
CA TYR A 59 4.18 -11.06 -17.77
C TYR A 59 3.46 -12.03 -16.84
N ASN A 60 4.11 -13.18 -16.61
CA ASN A 60 3.67 -14.19 -15.65
C ASN A 60 3.51 -13.60 -14.23
N HIS A 61 2.39 -13.91 -13.57
CA HIS A 61 2.09 -13.38 -12.24
C HIS A 61 3.11 -13.79 -11.17
N ALA A 62 3.63 -15.03 -11.23
CA ALA A 62 4.64 -15.50 -10.28
C ALA A 62 5.97 -14.77 -10.47
N ALA A 63 6.39 -14.53 -11.72
CA ALA A 63 7.58 -13.73 -11.99
C ALA A 63 7.47 -12.29 -11.48
N LEU A 64 6.28 -11.68 -11.58
CA LEU A 64 6.02 -10.34 -11.03
C LEU A 64 5.97 -10.36 -9.49
N TYR A 65 5.33 -11.38 -8.92
CA TYR A 65 5.29 -11.62 -7.47
C TYR A 65 6.70 -11.70 -6.89
N ASP A 66 7.59 -12.44 -7.54
CA ASP A 66 8.99 -12.59 -7.14
C ASP A 66 9.71 -11.24 -7.05
N ARG A 67 9.40 -10.33 -7.98
CA ARG A 67 9.99 -8.97 -7.98
C ARG A 67 9.42 -8.07 -6.91
N ILE A 68 8.16 -8.24 -6.56
CA ILE A 68 7.54 -7.52 -5.44
C ILE A 68 8.07 -8.07 -4.10
N ALA A 69 8.26 -9.38 -3.97
CA ALA A 69 8.82 -9.98 -2.77
C ALA A 69 10.31 -9.67 -2.58
N ASP A 70 11.02 -9.27 -3.64
CA ASP A 70 12.44 -8.85 -3.61
C ASP A 70 12.61 -7.42 -3.07
N ILE A 71 12.26 -7.23 -1.80
CA ILE A 71 12.24 -5.92 -1.11
C ILE A 71 13.62 -5.24 -1.12
N ASP A 72 14.71 -6.01 -1.01
CA ASP A 72 16.09 -5.49 -1.03
C ASP A 72 16.41 -4.74 -2.33
N SER A 73 15.75 -5.10 -3.43
CA SER A 73 15.95 -4.46 -4.73
C SER A 73 15.25 -3.11 -4.87
N TYR A 74 14.33 -2.75 -3.97
CA TYR A 74 13.48 -1.56 -4.08
C TYR A 74 14.25 -0.25 -4.30
N PRO A 75 15.38 0.04 -3.63
CA PRO A 75 16.13 1.28 -3.84
C PRO A 75 16.67 1.44 -5.27
N THR A 76 16.76 0.35 -6.03
CA THR A 76 17.27 0.37 -7.41
C THR A 76 16.25 0.89 -8.43
N PHE A 77 14.96 0.89 -8.09
CA PHE A 77 13.90 1.27 -9.03
C PHE A 77 12.79 2.11 -8.43
N LEU A 78 12.40 1.92 -7.16
CA LEU A 78 11.34 2.70 -6.54
C LEU A 78 11.85 4.11 -6.22
N PRO A 79 11.28 5.15 -6.83
CA PRO A 79 11.58 6.51 -6.42
C PRO A 79 11.17 6.70 -4.95
N TYR A 80 11.92 7.54 -4.24
CA TYR A 80 11.73 7.82 -2.81
C TYR A 80 12.14 6.70 -1.85
N CYS A 81 12.42 5.48 -2.33
CA CYS A 81 13.03 4.43 -1.50
C CYS A 81 14.56 4.61 -1.49
N ARG A 82 15.12 5.07 -0.37
CA ARG A 82 16.56 5.31 -0.22
C ARG A 82 17.32 4.05 0.18
N SER A 83 16.71 3.25 1.05
CA SER A 83 17.21 1.93 1.43
C SER A 83 16.05 1.01 1.76
N ALA A 84 16.26 -0.28 1.49
CA ALA A 84 15.37 -1.36 1.89
C ALA A 84 16.25 -2.56 2.26
N ARG A 85 15.91 -3.23 3.37
CA ARG A 85 16.63 -4.41 3.84
C ARG A 85 15.68 -5.38 4.51
N VAL A 86 15.61 -6.61 4.03
CA VAL A 86 14.95 -7.72 4.72
C VAL A 86 15.81 -8.14 5.92
N THR A 87 15.20 -8.15 7.10
CA THR A 87 15.85 -8.45 8.38
C THR A 87 15.40 -9.77 8.99
N ALA A 88 14.27 -10.33 8.53
CA ALA A 88 13.82 -11.65 8.91
C ALA A 88 13.14 -12.36 7.73
N TRP A 89 13.20 -13.69 7.75
CA TRP A 89 12.67 -14.58 6.71
C TRP A 89 11.81 -15.67 7.33
N SER A 90 10.85 -16.18 6.56
CA SER A 90 10.01 -17.31 6.94
C SER A 90 10.85 -18.58 7.05
N VAL A 91 10.28 -19.60 7.70
CA VAL A 91 10.72 -20.97 7.45
C VAL A 91 10.57 -21.30 5.96
N PRO A 92 11.43 -22.16 5.40
CA PRO A 92 11.29 -22.57 4.02
C PRO A 92 9.91 -23.18 3.77
N ASP A 93 9.23 -22.68 2.74
CA ASP A 93 7.89 -23.07 2.38
C ASP A 93 7.90 -24.51 1.84
N ALA A 94 7.34 -25.43 2.64
CA ALA A 94 7.24 -26.85 2.32
C ALA A 94 6.22 -27.14 1.19
N ASN A 95 5.33 -26.19 0.87
CA ASN A 95 4.41 -26.28 -0.25
C ASN A 95 5.01 -25.74 -1.56
N THR A 96 6.29 -25.34 -1.57
CA THR A 96 6.97 -25.02 -2.82
C THR A 96 7.08 -26.28 -3.66
N ASP A 97 6.63 -26.22 -4.91
CA ASP A 97 6.78 -27.28 -5.91
C ASP A 97 8.23 -27.83 -5.90
N PRO A 98 8.43 -29.12 -5.56
CA PRO A 98 9.75 -29.73 -5.44
C PRO A 98 10.59 -29.62 -6.73
N GLU A 99 9.93 -29.51 -7.89
CA GLU A 99 10.59 -29.48 -9.20
C GLU A 99 11.12 -28.09 -9.60
N ARG A 100 10.68 -27.00 -8.93
CA ARG A 100 10.88 -25.63 -9.46
C ARG A 100 11.86 -24.74 -8.73
N ARG A 101 12.30 -25.06 -7.51
CA ARG A 101 13.43 -24.46 -6.74
C ARG A 101 13.32 -24.95 -5.30
N GLY A 102 14.45 -25.20 -4.64
CA GLY A 102 14.48 -25.63 -3.24
C GLY A 102 13.63 -24.76 -2.30
N CYS A 103 13.32 -25.28 -1.12
CA CYS A 103 12.35 -24.71 -0.17
C CYS A 103 12.48 -23.18 -0.05
N ARG A 104 11.54 -22.47 -0.67
CA ARG A 104 11.64 -21.02 -0.84
C ARG A 104 11.30 -20.32 0.47
N ARG A 105 12.03 -19.27 0.83
CA ARG A 105 11.72 -18.43 1.99
C ARG A 105 11.15 -17.09 1.54
N TRP A 106 10.34 -16.50 2.41
CA TRP A 106 9.68 -15.22 2.18
C TRP A 106 10.09 -14.20 3.22
N PRO A 107 10.21 -12.90 2.88
CA PRO A 107 10.45 -11.86 3.87
C PRO A 107 9.35 -11.84 4.93
N THR A 108 9.74 -11.75 6.20
CA THR A 108 8.81 -11.58 7.33
C THR A 108 9.02 -10.28 8.09
N ARG A 109 10.18 -9.64 7.90
CA ARG A 109 10.49 -8.31 8.43
C ARG A 109 11.43 -7.56 7.51
N ALA A 110 11.22 -6.26 7.33
CA ALA A 110 12.11 -5.41 6.54
C ALA A 110 12.15 -3.98 7.07
N ASP A 111 13.33 -3.36 6.98
CA ASP A 111 13.55 -1.95 7.28
C ASP A 111 13.60 -1.16 5.98
N LEU A 112 12.79 -0.10 5.88
CA LEU A 112 12.75 0.78 4.73
C LEU A 112 13.03 2.21 5.17
N THR A 113 13.83 2.92 4.38
CA THR A 113 14.00 4.37 4.49
C THR A 113 13.33 5.01 3.29
N ALA A 114 12.23 5.71 3.53
CA ALA A 114 11.51 6.45 2.50
C ALA A 114 11.68 7.95 2.73
N GLY A 115 11.87 8.70 1.63
CA GLY A 115 11.95 10.15 1.70
C GLY A 115 11.10 10.83 0.63
N TRP A 116 10.14 11.65 1.04
CA TRP A 116 9.29 12.42 0.14
C TRP A 116 9.02 13.82 0.72
N GLY A 117 8.91 14.83 -0.15
CA GLY A 117 8.49 16.18 0.27
C GLY A 117 9.37 16.85 1.34
N GLY A 118 10.65 16.49 1.43
CA GLY A 118 11.59 17.03 2.44
C GLY A 118 11.57 16.30 3.79
N ILE A 119 10.74 15.27 3.93
CA ILE A 119 10.71 14.38 5.10
C ILE A 119 11.42 13.08 4.72
N GLU A 120 12.20 12.54 5.65
CA GLU A 120 12.83 11.24 5.53
C GLU A 120 12.56 10.45 6.79
N ALA A 121 12.22 9.18 6.61
CA ALA A 121 11.73 8.31 7.64
C ALA A 121 12.28 6.91 7.43
N THR A 122 12.86 6.34 8.48
CA THR A 122 13.17 4.91 8.54
C THR A 122 12.11 4.23 9.40
N TYR A 123 11.56 3.12 8.91
CA TYR A 123 10.56 2.35 9.62
C TYR A 123 10.72 0.86 9.34
N THR A 124 10.45 0.07 10.37
CA THR A 124 10.43 -1.39 10.29
C THR A 124 9.02 -1.87 10.01
N SER A 125 8.89 -2.79 9.06
CA SER A 125 7.64 -3.41 8.66
C SER A 125 7.65 -4.90 8.96
N ARG A 126 6.53 -5.42 9.47
CA ARG A 126 6.21 -6.84 9.44
C ARG A 126 5.66 -7.16 8.06
N VAL A 127 6.18 -8.22 7.44
CA VAL A 127 5.89 -8.57 6.04
C VAL A 127 5.17 -9.90 5.96
N PHE A 128 4.14 -9.96 5.14
CA PHE A 128 3.30 -11.12 4.90
C PHE A 128 3.25 -11.42 3.41
N CYS A 129 3.90 -12.51 3.02
CA CYS A 129 3.89 -13.02 1.66
C CYS A 129 2.90 -14.19 1.57
N ALA A 130 1.84 -14.02 0.78
CA ALA A 130 0.86 -15.04 0.45
C ALA A 130 0.87 -15.31 -1.08
N PRO A 131 1.84 -16.08 -1.60
CA PRO A 131 2.00 -16.30 -3.04
C PRO A 131 0.80 -16.97 -3.71
N GLY A 132 0.07 -17.83 -3.00
CA GLY A 132 -1.08 -18.56 -3.55
C GLY A 132 -2.29 -17.68 -3.90
N ILE A 133 -2.33 -16.46 -3.36
CA ILE A 133 -3.31 -15.42 -3.71
C ILE A 133 -2.65 -14.17 -4.30
N GLY A 134 -1.34 -14.23 -4.55
CA GLY A 134 -0.58 -13.15 -5.15
C GLY A 134 -0.45 -11.90 -4.28
N VAL A 135 -0.48 -12.00 -2.95
CA VAL A 135 -0.36 -10.85 -2.03
C VAL A 135 1.03 -10.76 -1.40
N VAL A 136 1.60 -9.56 -1.38
CA VAL A 136 2.70 -9.16 -0.50
C VAL A 136 2.24 -7.94 0.28
N GLU A 137 2.12 -8.07 1.59
CA GLU A 137 1.69 -6.99 2.47
C GLU A 137 2.78 -6.65 3.49
N ALA A 138 3.07 -5.37 3.66
CA ALA A 138 3.94 -4.85 4.69
C ALA A 138 3.14 -3.91 5.61
N ILE A 139 3.23 -4.13 6.92
CA ILE A 139 2.55 -3.29 7.91
C ILE A 139 3.52 -2.75 8.97
N SER A 140 3.31 -1.51 9.39
CA SER A 140 4.11 -0.82 10.41
C SER A 140 3.22 -0.08 11.42
N GLY A 141 3.77 0.22 12.59
CA GLY A 141 3.03 0.87 13.68
C GLY A 141 1.91 -0.03 14.21
N ASP A 142 0.77 0.60 14.49
CA ASP A 142 -0.42 -0.04 15.07
C ASP A 142 -1.27 -0.81 14.02
N ALA A 143 -0.81 -0.89 12.78
CA ALA A 143 -1.50 -1.57 11.69
C ALA A 143 -1.61 -3.09 11.93
N ARG A 144 -2.70 -3.67 11.41
CA ARG A 144 -2.97 -5.12 11.39
C ARG A 144 -3.06 -5.60 9.95
N THR A 145 -2.72 -6.87 9.72
CA THR A 145 -2.86 -7.46 8.39
C THR A 145 -4.34 -7.61 8.02
N GLU A 146 -4.68 -7.44 6.74
CA GLU A 146 -6.04 -7.76 6.25
C GLU A 146 -6.11 -9.19 5.70
N LEU A 147 -5.01 -9.95 5.76
CA LEU A 147 -5.01 -11.39 5.45
C LEU A 147 -5.70 -12.16 6.58
N SER A 148 -6.47 -13.19 6.20
CA SER A 148 -7.12 -14.07 7.17
C SER A 148 -6.11 -14.95 7.90
N GLU A 149 -6.46 -15.39 9.12
CA GLU A 149 -5.60 -16.32 9.87
C GLU A 149 -5.30 -17.60 9.09
N ASP A 150 -6.27 -18.12 8.34
CA ASP A 150 -6.09 -19.35 7.55
C ASP A 150 -5.08 -19.15 6.42
N GLU A 151 -5.08 -17.99 5.76
CA GLU A 151 -4.08 -17.64 4.75
C GLU A 151 -2.69 -17.53 5.37
N LEU A 152 -2.57 -16.86 6.52
CA LEU A 152 -1.29 -16.72 7.23
C LEU A 152 -0.73 -18.09 7.65
N ARG A 153 -1.57 -18.96 8.22
CA ARG A 153 -1.19 -20.30 8.68
C ARG A 153 -0.64 -21.18 7.56
N ARG A 154 -1.13 -21.05 6.32
CA ARG A 154 -0.61 -21.79 5.15
C ARG A 154 0.87 -21.52 4.88
N TYR A 155 1.36 -20.35 5.28
CA TYR A 155 2.75 -19.93 5.09
C TYR A 155 3.54 -19.92 6.41
N GLY A 156 2.99 -20.50 7.48
CA GLY A 156 3.62 -20.48 8.81
C GLY A 156 3.74 -19.07 9.39
N LEU A 157 2.91 -18.14 8.94
CA LEU A 157 2.89 -16.74 9.38
C LEU A 157 1.80 -16.53 10.44
N ARG A 158 1.97 -15.47 11.21
CA ARG A 158 0.98 -14.99 12.19
C ARG A 158 1.13 -13.49 12.37
N ASP A 159 0.01 -12.80 12.61
CA ASP A 159 0.03 -11.39 13.02
C ASP A 159 0.03 -11.31 14.54
N ASP A 160 1.23 -11.25 15.12
CA ASP A 160 1.45 -11.11 16.57
C ASP A 160 1.00 -9.74 17.13
N GLY A 161 0.48 -8.85 16.28
CA GLY A 161 0.10 -7.49 16.65
C GLY A 161 1.27 -6.51 16.60
N PRO A 162 1.02 -5.24 16.97
CA PRO A 162 2.04 -4.23 16.99
C PRO A 162 3.09 -4.52 18.06
N GLU A 163 4.35 -4.24 17.73
CA GLU A 163 5.42 -4.30 18.73
C GLU A 163 5.19 -3.24 19.81
N PRO A 164 5.61 -3.51 21.06
CA PRO A 164 5.50 -2.56 22.16
C PRO A 164 5.99 -1.17 21.72
N ARG A 165 5.23 -0.13 22.09
CA ARG A 165 5.63 1.25 21.82
C ARG A 165 6.93 1.53 22.58
N GLY A 166 8.04 1.55 21.87
CA GLY A 166 9.24 2.23 22.34
C GLY A 166 9.13 3.73 22.11
N ASP A 167 10.02 4.48 22.74
CA ASP A 167 10.09 5.95 22.71
C ASP A 167 10.78 6.52 21.44
N ASP A 168 10.98 5.66 20.43
CA ASP A 168 11.89 5.83 19.30
C ASP A 168 11.31 6.66 18.13
N GLY A 169 10.33 7.54 18.38
CA GLY A 169 9.92 8.54 17.40
C GLY A 169 9.33 7.95 16.11
N ARG A 170 8.37 7.02 16.25
CA ARG A 170 7.66 6.40 15.12
C ARG A 170 7.10 7.45 14.17
N VAL A 171 7.37 7.29 12.88
CA VAL A 171 6.86 8.21 11.84
C VAL A 171 5.38 7.96 11.56
N PHE A 172 5.00 6.70 11.47
CA PHE A 172 3.63 6.28 11.17
C PHE A 172 2.96 5.70 12.41
N LYS A 173 1.77 6.24 12.73
CA LYS A 173 0.84 5.58 13.64
C LYS A 173 0.36 4.27 13.06
N SER A 174 0.06 4.26 11.76
CA SER A 174 -0.23 3.05 11.00
C SER A 174 0.26 3.20 9.57
N LEU A 175 0.80 2.12 9.02
CA LEU A 175 1.14 2.02 7.60
C LEU A 175 0.81 0.59 7.15
N VAL A 176 0.08 0.46 6.06
CA VAL A 176 -0.19 -0.78 5.32
C VAL A 176 0.19 -0.52 3.88
N THR A 177 1.09 -1.34 3.34
CA THR A 177 1.44 -1.36 1.92
C THR A 177 1.14 -2.74 1.39
N ARG A 178 0.17 -2.84 0.49
CA ARG A 178 -0.27 -4.11 -0.08
C ARG A 178 -0.06 -4.09 -1.58
N TRP A 179 0.72 -5.04 -2.05
CA TRP A 179 0.79 -5.41 -3.45
C TRP A 179 -0.06 -6.65 -3.71
N THR A 180 -0.82 -6.62 -4.80
CA THR A 180 -1.61 -7.76 -5.29
C THR A 180 -1.27 -8.00 -6.74
N VAL A 181 -0.96 -9.24 -7.10
CA VAL A 181 -0.70 -9.68 -8.48
C VAL A 181 -1.57 -10.89 -8.79
N ILE A 182 -2.45 -10.75 -9.78
CA ILE A 182 -3.32 -11.84 -10.20
C ILE A 182 -3.25 -12.05 -11.72
N PRO A 183 -3.42 -13.29 -12.21
CA PRO A 183 -3.57 -13.54 -13.64
C PRO A 183 -4.74 -12.75 -14.24
N ALA A 184 -4.52 -12.16 -15.41
CA ALA A 184 -5.52 -11.46 -16.20
C ALA A 184 -5.96 -12.34 -17.39
N GLU A 185 -6.65 -13.44 -17.09
CA GLU A 185 -7.01 -14.49 -18.07
C GLU A 185 -7.76 -13.97 -19.30
N ALA A 186 -8.64 -12.99 -19.12
CA ALA A 186 -9.36 -12.37 -20.24
C ALA A 186 -8.42 -11.64 -21.20
N ALA A 187 -7.38 -10.96 -20.68
CA ALA A 187 -6.38 -10.30 -21.50
C ALA A 187 -5.47 -11.31 -22.20
N ALA A 188 -5.06 -12.37 -21.49
CA ALA A 188 -4.28 -13.45 -22.06
C ALA A 188 -4.99 -14.14 -23.23
N ARG A 189 -6.29 -14.46 -23.10
CA ARG A 189 -7.08 -15.05 -24.18
C ARG A 189 -7.27 -14.13 -25.39
N ALA A 190 -7.27 -12.82 -25.18
CA ALA A 190 -7.44 -11.84 -26.24
C ALA A 190 -6.12 -11.46 -26.95
N ASP A 191 -4.97 -11.85 -26.39
CA ASP A 191 -3.66 -11.47 -26.88
C ASP A 191 -3.15 -12.41 -27.98
N ARG A 192 -2.89 -11.86 -29.17
CA ARG A 192 -2.42 -12.63 -30.33
C ARG A 192 -0.99 -13.13 -30.18
N PHE A 193 -0.21 -12.50 -29.31
CA PHE A 193 1.19 -12.84 -29.05
C PHE A 193 1.34 -13.92 -27.98
N GLN A 194 0.23 -14.48 -27.48
CA GLN A 194 0.21 -15.57 -26.49
C GLN A 194 1.00 -15.23 -25.22
N ASN A 195 1.09 -13.96 -24.85
CA ASN A 195 1.70 -13.59 -23.58
C ASN A 195 0.78 -14.03 -22.44
N GLU A 196 1.40 -14.35 -21.30
CA GLU A 196 0.68 -14.31 -20.04
C GLU A 196 0.42 -12.85 -19.65
N TRP A 197 -0.70 -12.60 -18.97
CA TRP A 197 -1.05 -11.27 -18.51
C TRP A 197 -1.38 -11.30 -17.03
N SER A 198 -1.01 -10.22 -16.35
CA SER A 198 -1.27 -10.05 -14.93
C SER A 198 -1.73 -8.64 -14.61
N ASP A 199 -2.68 -8.52 -13.69
CA ASP A 199 -3.07 -7.27 -13.05
C ASP A 199 -2.28 -7.11 -11.76
N VAL A 200 -1.55 -5.99 -11.66
CA VAL A 200 -0.79 -5.57 -10.49
C VAL A 200 -1.50 -4.40 -9.84
N ARG A 201 -1.67 -4.44 -8.52
CA ARG A 201 -2.27 -3.38 -7.73
C ARG A 201 -1.39 -3.06 -6.53
N LEU A 202 -1.25 -1.78 -6.22
CA LEU A 202 -0.64 -1.25 -5.02
C LEU A 202 -1.70 -0.44 -4.26
N ASP A 203 -1.94 -0.83 -3.01
CA ASP A 203 -2.75 -0.10 -2.05
C ASP A 203 -1.87 0.32 -0.87
N ILE A 204 -1.83 1.61 -0.56
CA ILE A 204 -1.09 2.17 0.59
C ILE A 204 -2.08 2.88 1.50
N LYS A 205 -2.21 2.42 2.75
CA LYS A 205 -3.05 3.05 3.79
C LYS A 205 -2.14 3.52 4.91
N PHE A 206 -2.19 4.79 5.28
CA PHE A 206 -1.29 5.30 6.31
C PHE A 206 -1.89 6.42 7.15
N GLN A 207 -1.37 6.57 8.36
CA GLN A 207 -1.62 7.68 9.29
C GLN A 207 -0.29 8.05 9.95
N PHE A 208 0.06 9.34 9.95
CA PHE A 208 1.27 9.81 10.61
C PHE A 208 1.07 9.92 12.12
N GLU A 209 2.15 9.72 12.88
CA GLU A 209 2.14 9.93 14.32
C GLU A 209 2.01 11.43 14.64
N ASN A 210 2.74 12.27 13.89
CA ASN A 210 2.66 13.73 14.03
C ASN A 210 1.66 14.34 13.02
N PRO A 211 0.58 15.01 13.47
CA PRO A 211 -0.39 15.64 12.59
C PRO A 211 0.18 16.71 11.66
N LEU A 212 1.27 17.37 12.04
CA LEU A 212 1.93 18.38 11.20
C LEU A 212 2.48 17.74 9.91
N TYR A 213 3.04 16.53 10.00
CA TYR A 213 3.51 15.81 8.80
C TYR A 213 2.37 15.52 7.84
N GLY A 214 1.23 15.03 8.34
CA GLY A 214 0.05 14.78 7.51
C GLY A 214 -0.44 16.02 6.77
N ALA A 215 -0.44 17.19 7.44
CA ALA A 215 -0.86 18.44 6.81
C ALA A 215 0.06 18.85 5.65
N VAL A 216 1.38 18.81 5.83
CA VAL A 216 2.35 19.25 4.80
C VAL A 216 2.56 18.22 3.69
N SER A 217 2.38 16.93 3.97
CA SER A 217 2.62 15.87 2.98
C SER A 217 1.42 15.58 2.07
N SER A 218 0.21 15.95 2.49
CA SER A 218 -1.05 15.55 1.85
C SER A 218 -1.10 15.85 0.34
N ALA A 219 -0.65 17.04 -0.08
CA ALA A 219 -0.70 17.46 -1.49
C ALA A 219 0.22 16.65 -2.43
N VAL A 220 1.23 15.96 -1.89
CA VAL A 220 2.19 15.16 -2.68
C VAL A 220 1.89 13.66 -2.57
N ALA A 221 1.26 13.23 -1.47
CA ALA A 221 0.91 11.84 -1.21
C ALA A 221 0.11 11.22 -2.36
N ASP A 222 -0.84 11.96 -2.94
CA ASP A 222 -1.71 11.52 -4.04
C ASP A 222 -0.95 11.04 -5.29
N LYS A 223 0.32 11.44 -5.44
CA LYS A 223 1.16 11.07 -6.59
C LYS A 223 2.09 9.90 -6.31
N LEU A 224 2.22 9.43 -5.06
CA LEU A 224 3.19 8.40 -4.70
C LEU A 224 2.87 7.03 -5.32
N ALA A 225 1.67 6.50 -5.07
CA ALA A 225 1.31 5.16 -5.56
C ALA A 225 1.42 5.01 -7.10
N PRO A 226 0.92 5.96 -7.92
CA PRO A 226 1.08 5.89 -9.38
C PRO A 226 2.54 5.90 -9.82
N VAL A 227 3.38 6.72 -9.17
CA VAL A 227 4.80 6.83 -9.46
C VAL A 227 5.53 5.53 -9.10
N MET A 228 5.22 4.91 -7.96
CA MET A 228 5.77 3.61 -7.54
C MET A 228 5.36 2.49 -8.49
N VAL A 229 4.07 2.42 -8.89
CA VAL A 229 3.60 1.40 -9.85
C VAL A 229 4.25 1.58 -11.22
N ASN A 230 4.40 2.80 -11.71
CA ASN A 230 5.11 3.06 -12.98
C ASN A 230 6.57 2.63 -12.91
N ALA A 231 7.27 2.94 -11.81
CA ALA A 231 8.64 2.50 -11.61
C ALA A 231 8.76 0.97 -11.58
N PHE A 232 7.83 0.29 -10.92
CA PHE A 232 7.75 -1.17 -10.95
C PHE A 232 7.50 -1.72 -12.36
N VAL A 233 6.63 -1.08 -13.15
CA VAL A 233 6.38 -1.47 -14.55
C VAL A 233 7.66 -1.38 -15.39
N GLU A 234 8.43 -0.29 -15.24
CA GLU A 234 9.71 -0.15 -15.95
C GLU A 234 10.75 -1.19 -15.50
N GLN A 235 10.79 -1.49 -14.19
CA GLN A 235 11.66 -2.53 -13.66
C GLN A 235 11.30 -3.92 -14.19
N ALA A 236 10.01 -4.26 -14.21
CA ALA A 236 9.52 -5.51 -14.78
C ALA A 236 9.89 -5.63 -16.27
N LYS A 237 9.74 -4.55 -17.04
CA LYS A 237 10.19 -4.53 -18.44
C LYS A 237 11.68 -4.75 -18.58
N ARG A 238 12.50 -4.14 -17.72
CA ARG A 238 13.96 -4.28 -17.78
C ARG A 238 14.40 -5.73 -17.54
N VAL A 239 13.87 -6.34 -16.49
CA VAL A 239 14.37 -7.63 -15.98
C VAL A 239 13.69 -8.84 -16.63
N LEU A 240 12.43 -8.72 -17.05
CA LEU A 240 11.67 -9.83 -17.65
C LEU A 240 11.70 -9.82 -19.19
N LYS A 241 12.28 -8.79 -19.82
CA LYS A 241 12.55 -8.81 -21.28
C LYS A 241 13.92 -9.36 -21.64
N GLU A 242 14.86 -9.47 -20.70
CA GLU A 242 16.13 -10.14 -20.98
C GLU A 242 15.85 -11.64 -21.13
N PRO A 243 16.05 -12.25 -22.32
CA PRO A 243 16.15 -13.70 -22.38
C PRO A 243 17.30 -14.08 -21.46
N SER A 244 17.05 -14.99 -20.51
CA SER A 244 18.10 -15.60 -19.71
C SER A 244 19.22 -16.01 -20.66
N LYS A 245 20.37 -15.32 -20.61
CA LYS A 245 21.57 -15.81 -21.26
C LYS A 245 21.90 -17.13 -20.57
N SER A 246 21.64 -18.21 -21.31
CA SER A 246 22.18 -19.55 -21.10
C SER A 246 23.68 -19.49 -20.87
#